data_AF-A0A0R0LVS8-F1
#
_entry.id   AF-A0A0R0LVS8-F1
#
_cell.length_a   1.000
_cell.length_b   1.000
_cell.length_c   1.000
_cell.angle_alpha   90.00
_cell.angle_beta   90.00
_cell.angle_gamma   90.00
#
_symmetry.space_group_name_H-M   'P 1'
#
loop_
_entity.id
_entity.type
_entity.pdbx_description
1 polymer ?
#
loop_
_entity_poly.entity_id
_entity_poly.type
_entity_poly.pdbx_seq_one_letter_code
_entity_poly.pdbx_strand_id
1 'polypeptide(L)'
;MATKKSTVDSNTSFTANNLKLDEIINLYEIQYEELPDKKIVRSENDLSTIDVDSKRALPFDKLLTEEERNLFRKDFKRLLLDLPLKYVQSMSEIVGILMYFHYTRNRLRGSLVSLEERENTTSAVNFEYKTRQKTSLYDPELYIIMLRTIYNILLNKYTPLIADEFKLYIHYNNVFLKLMKKRGKKVSSTKSMVYTNSTLTWFNRSLDNMEDIYRIFAMIISCPLNSVFLFLIHYFDEIDNKKKIKLNEAQIITKLIDLEQEFIRIEEEKEKPSTMKKSLAFAFATGAVITGAILFNHFNRK
;
A
#
# COMPACT_ATOMS: atom_id res chain seq x y z
N MET A 1 -3.42 -42.10 39.87
CA MET A 1 -2.74 -41.43 38.73
C MET A 1 -3.66 -40.34 38.22
N ALA A 2 -3.40 -39.09 38.63
CA ALA A 2 -4.17 -37.92 38.25
C ALA A 2 -3.60 -37.35 36.94
N THR A 3 -4.38 -37.39 35.86
CA THR A 3 -4.04 -36.78 34.57
C THR A 3 -4.26 -35.27 34.67
N LYS A 4 -3.14 -34.55 34.68
CA LYS A 4 -3.05 -33.09 34.69
C LYS A 4 -3.56 -32.57 33.33
N LYS A 5 -4.74 -31.96 33.30
CA LYS A 5 -5.22 -31.13 32.17
C LYS A 5 -4.25 -29.96 32.02
N SER A 6 -3.50 -29.91 30.93
CA SER A 6 -2.78 -28.70 30.54
C SER A 6 -3.79 -27.70 30.00
N THR A 7 -4.11 -26.69 30.80
CA THR A 7 -4.68 -25.43 30.34
C THR A 7 -3.70 -24.81 29.36
N VAL A 8 -4.08 -24.81 28.07
CA VAL A 8 -3.43 -23.98 27.06
C VAL A 8 -3.94 -22.57 27.28
N ASP A 9 -3.08 -21.70 27.83
CA ASP A 9 -3.34 -20.27 27.96
C ASP A 9 -3.50 -19.67 26.55
N SER A 10 -4.76 -19.49 26.16
CA SER A 10 -5.17 -18.76 24.97
C SER A 10 -5.28 -17.28 25.30
N ASN A 11 -4.14 -16.63 25.54
CA ASN A 11 -4.06 -15.17 25.66
C ASN A 11 -2.74 -14.67 25.06
N THR A 12 -2.63 -14.76 23.74
CA THR A 12 -1.67 -13.95 22.98
C THR A 12 -2.42 -12.80 22.33
N SER A 13 -2.47 -11.67 23.04
CA SER A 13 -2.95 -10.40 22.50
C SER A 13 -1.98 -9.96 21.39
N PHE A 14 -2.38 -10.12 20.13
CA PHE A 14 -1.61 -9.62 18.98
C PHE A 14 -1.78 -8.11 18.90
N THR A 15 -0.69 -7.36 19.05
CA THR A 15 -0.68 -5.91 18.87
C THR A 15 -0.22 -5.58 17.45
N ALA A 16 -0.88 -4.60 16.83
CA ALA A 16 -0.53 -4.07 15.50
C ALA A 16 0.88 -3.45 15.42
N ASN A 17 1.58 -3.37 16.56
CA ASN A 17 2.92 -2.80 16.70
C ASN A 17 4.02 -3.63 16.01
N ASN A 18 3.72 -4.83 15.50
CA ASN A 18 4.73 -5.75 14.96
C ASN A 18 4.71 -5.93 13.43
N LEU A 19 3.76 -5.34 12.70
CA LEU A 19 3.75 -5.39 11.23
C LEU A 19 4.76 -4.39 10.67
N LYS A 20 5.89 -4.91 10.17
CA LYS A 20 6.93 -4.12 9.53
C LYS A 20 6.75 -4.16 8.03
N LEU A 21 6.70 -2.99 7.39
CA LEU A 21 6.59 -2.88 5.94
C LEU A 21 7.68 -3.69 5.22
N ASP A 22 8.90 -3.76 5.78
CA ASP A 22 10.00 -4.55 5.22
C ASP A 22 9.65 -6.02 5.01
N GLU A 23 9.01 -6.66 6.00
CA GLU A 23 8.65 -8.09 5.92
C GLU A 23 7.62 -8.33 4.81
N ILE A 24 6.66 -7.41 4.67
CA ILE A 24 5.62 -7.50 3.64
C ILE A 24 6.21 -7.25 2.25
N ILE A 25 7.09 -6.26 2.10
CA ILE A 25 7.77 -5.96 0.84
C ILE A 25 8.63 -7.13 0.37
N ASN A 26 9.34 -7.81 1.28
CA ASN A 26 10.17 -8.97 0.93
C ASN A 26 9.34 -10.11 0.30
N LEU A 27 8.07 -10.29 0.69
CA LEU A 27 7.19 -11.26 0.03
C LEU A 27 7.03 -10.91 -1.45
N TYR A 28 6.85 -9.62 -1.76
CA TYR A 28 6.69 -9.11 -3.12
C TYR A 28 7.95 -9.17 -3.98
N GLU A 29 9.12 -9.21 -3.35
CA GLU A 29 10.40 -9.40 -4.02
C GLU A 29 10.63 -10.86 -4.44
N ILE A 30 10.08 -11.82 -3.69
CA ILE A 30 10.37 -13.25 -3.86
C ILE A 30 9.32 -13.98 -4.73
N GLN A 31 8.04 -13.59 -4.69
CA GLN A 31 6.92 -14.49 -5.09
C GLN A 31 5.99 -14.02 -6.22
N TYR A 32 6.38 -13.16 -7.16
CA TYR A 32 5.38 -12.53 -8.04
C TYR A 32 5.70 -12.44 -9.53
N GLU A 33 4.68 -12.04 -10.27
CA GLU A 33 4.64 -11.93 -11.73
C GLU A 33 5.82 -11.16 -12.29
N GLU A 34 6.33 -11.66 -13.42
CA GLU A 34 7.31 -10.95 -14.21
C GLU A 34 6.71 -9.67 -14.78
N LEU A 35 7.56 -8.67 -14.97
CA LEU A 35 7.14 -7.44 -15.64
C LEU A 35 6.76 -7.80 -17.09
N PRO A 36 5.60 -7.34 -17.60
CA PRO A 36 5.24 -7.55 -18.99
C PRO A 36 6.32 -7.02 -19.96
N ASP A 37 6.65 -7.81 -20.98
CA ASP A 37 7.63 -7.42 -22.00
C ASP A 37 7.22 -6.17 -22.79
N LYS A 38 5.90 -5.94 -22.93
CA LYS A 38 5.36 -4.77 -23.63
C LYS A 38 5.20 -3.58 -22.70
N LYS A 39 5.93 -2.51 -23.02
CA LYS A 39 5.69 -1.19 -22.43
C LYS A 39 4.29 -0.69 -22.81
N ILE A 40 3.56 -0.14 -21.83
CA ILE A 40 2.30 0.56 -22.08
C ILE A 40 2.61 1.88 -22.79
N VAL A 41 1.96 2.10 -23.93
CA VAL A 41 1.99 3.40 -24.62
C VAL A 41 1.18 4.40 -23.78
N ARG A 42 1.86 5.47 -23.32
CA ARG A 42 1.25 6.53 -22.51
C ARG A 42 0.56 7.56 -23.40
N SER A 43 -0.63 8.02 -22.99
CA SER A 43 -1.27 9.16 -23.63
C SER A 43 -0.53 10.47 -23.29
N GLU A 44 -0.71 11.52 -24.10
CA GLU A 44 -0.16 12.85 -23.78
C GLU A 44 -0.66 13.38 -22.42
N ASN A 45 -1.92 13.09 -22.10
CA ASN A 45 -2.51 13.44 -20.81
C ASN A 45 -1.81 12.71 -19.64
N ASP A 46 -1.50 11.42 -19.81
CA ASP A 46 -0.74 10.67 -18.80
C ASP A 46 0.67 11.25 -18.63
N LEU A 47 1.37 11.56 -19.73
CA LEU A 47 2.70 12.14 -19.70
C LEU A 47 2.73 13.50 -18.97
N SER A 48 1.76 14.37 -19.28
CA SER A 48 1.58 15.66 -18.62
C SER A 48 1.27 15.50 -17.14
N THR A 49 0.35 14.60 -16.79
CA THR A 49 -0.03 14.35 -15.38
C THR A 49 1.14 13.77 -14.58
N ILE A 50 1.87 12.81 -15.14
CA ILE A 50 3.08 12.24 -14.52
C ILE A 50 4.14 13.32 -14.30
N ASP A 51 4.36 14.21 -15.26
CA ASP A 51 5.33 15.30 -15.10
C ASP A 51 4.97 16.21 -13.92
N VAL A 52 3.70 16.62 -13.82
CA VAL A 52 3.19 17.43 -12.71
C VAL A 52 3.31 16.68 -11.38
N ASP A 53 2.80 15.45 -11.30
CA ASP A 53 2.78 14.66 -10.07
C ASP A 53 4.20 14.31 -9.59
N SER A 54 5.13 14.05 -10.50
CA SER A 54 6.53 13.77 -10.16
C SER A 54 7.25 14.94 -9.48
N LYS A 55 6.72 16.16 -9.60
CA LYS A 55 7.27 17.39 -9.01
C LYS A 55 6.52 17.84 -7.74
N ARG A 56 5.37 17.25 -7.42
CA ARG A 56 4.57 17.62 -6.23
C ARG A 56 5.26 17.23 -4.95
N ALA A 57 5.13 18.05 -3.92
CA ALA A 57 5.72 17.77 -2.61
C ALA A 57 5.24 16.42 -2.05
N LEU A 58 6.18 15.60 -1.59
CA LEU A 58 5.95 14.31 -0.94
C LEU A 58 6.24 14.42 0.56
N PRO A 59 5.60 13.62 1.43
CA PRO A 59 5.69 13.76 2.88
C PRO A 59 7.11 13.64 3.46
N PHE A 60 8.01 13.01 2.72
CA PHE A 60 9.41 12.79 3.09
C PHE A 60 10.41 13.76 2.44
N ASP A 61 9.97 14.72 1.59
CA ASP A 61 10.91 15.60 0.88
C ASP A 61 11.87 16.30 1.84
N LYS A 62 11.38 16.78 2.98
CA LYS A 62 12.21 17.46 4.00
C LYS A 62 13.28 16.57 4.64
N LEU A 63 13.23 15.26 4.43
CA LEU A 63 14.18 14.27 4.96
C LEU A 63 15.33 13.97 3.97
N LEU A 64 15.23 14.47 2.73
CA LEU A 64 16.25 14.36 1.69
C LEU A 64 17.08 15.64 1.61
N THR A 65 18.39 15.50 1.32
CA THR A 65 19.20 16.63 0.87
C THR A 65 18.69 17.16 -0.47
N GLU A 66 19.11 18.35 -0.89
CA GLU A 66 18.73 18.90 -2.19
C GLU A 66 19.15 17.98 -3.36
N GLU A 67 20.37 17.46 -3.31
CA GLU A 67 20.89 16.54 -4.31
C GLU A 67 20.12 15.21 -4.33
N GLU A 68 19.93 14.58 -3.15
CA GLU A 68 19.15 13.34 -3.03
C GLU A 68 17.73 13.54 -3.57
N ARG A 69 17.10 14.67 -3.24
CA ARG A 69 15.76 15.02 -3.73
C ARG A 69 15.73 15.13 -5.25
N ASN A 70 16.70 15.80 -5.87
CA ASN A 70 16.75 15.94 -7.33
C ASN A 70 16.92 14.59 -8.04
N LEU A 71 17.79 13.72 -7.52
CA LEU A 71 17.96 12.37 -8.04
C LEU A 71 16.71 11.51 -7.82
N PHE A 72 16.12 11.58 -6.63
CA PHE A 72 14.87 10.90 -6.31
C PHE A 72 13.76 11.28 -7.28
N ARG A 73 13.60 12.58 -7.57
CA ARG A 73 12.56 13.08 -8.47
C ARG A 73 12.73 12.56 -9.90
N LYS A 74 13.98 12.48 -10.36
CA LYS A 74 14.31 11.91 -11.67
C LYS A 74 13.94 10.42 -11.74
N ASP A 75 14.36 9.65 -10.75
CA ASP A 75 14.06 8.22 -10.69
C ASP A 75 12.57 7.94 -10.47
N PHE A 76 11.90 8.79 -9.70
CA PHE A 76 10.47 8.70 -9.44
C PHE A 76 9.66 8.93 -10.72
N LYS A 77 9.99 9.97 -11.49
CA LYS A 77 9.38 10.20 -12.80
C LYS A 77 9.63 9.01 -13.72
N ARG A 78 10.86 8.50 -13.77
CA ARG A 78 11.21 7.34 -14.59
C ARG A 78 10.41 6.11 -14.18
N LEU A 79 10.29 5.83 -12.89
CA LEU A 79 9.52 4.72 -12.34
C LEU A 79 8.04 4.79 -12.74
N LEU A 80 7.41 5.96 -12.64
CA LEU A 80 6.02 6.15 -13.08
C LEU A 80 5.83 5.89 -14.58
N LEU A 81 6.81 6.24 -15.40
CA LEU A 81 6.78 5.97 -16.84
C LEU A 81 6.99 4.49 -17.15
N ASP A 82 7.91 3.84 -16.45
CA ASP A 82 8.27 2.43 -16.65
C ASP A 82 7.23 1.44 -16.08
N LEU A 83 6.38 1.85 -15.12
CA LEU A 83 5.32 1.01 -14.56
C LEU A 83 4.36 0.51 -15.66
N PRO A 84 4.19 -0.80 -15.87
CA PRO A 84 3.29 -1.34 -16.89
C PRO A 84 1.84 -1.40 -16.38
N LEU A 85 1.33 -0.28 -15.86
CA LEU A 85 -0.05 -0.09 -15.41
C LEU A 85 -0.63 1.21 -15.96
N LYS A 86 -1.95 1.26 -16.23
CA LYS A 86 -2.63 2.52 -16.58
C LYS A 86 -2.44 3.53 -15.45
N TYR A 87 -2.01 4.74 -15.81
CA TYR A 87 -1.77 5.79 -14.82
C TYR A 87 -3.10 6.37 -14.33
N VAL A 88 -3.21 6.55 -13.02
CA VAL A 88 -4.33 7.27 -12.38
C VAL A 88 -3.77 8.25 -11.37
N GLN A 89 -4.25 9.49 -11.41
CA GLN A 89 -3.87 10.53 -10.46
C GLN A 89 -4.24 10.09 -9.03
N SER A 90 -3.22 10.05 -8.14
CA SER A 90 -3.16 9.48 -6.78
C SER A 90 -2.21 8.28 -6.65
N MET A 91 -2.00 7.52 -7.73
CA MET A 91 -1.04 6.40 -7.75
C MET A 91 0.39 6.86 -7.47
N SER A 92 0.74 8.07 -7.94
CA SER A 92 2.05 8.69 -7.73
C SER A 92 2.44 8.78 -6.26
N GLU A 93 1.51 9.10 -5.35
CA GLU A 93 1.81 9.19 -3.92
C GLU A 93 2.15 7.83 -3.31
N ILE A 94 1.42 6.78 -3.69
CA ILE A 94 1.69 5.41 -3.25
C ILE A 94 3.07 4.97 -3.76
N VAL A 95 3.34 5.18 -5.05
CA VAL A 95 4.63 4.84 -5.67
C VAL A 95 5.77 5.59 -5.01
N GLY A 96 5.61 6.90 -4.75
CA GLY A 96 6.64 7.72 -4.13
C GLY A 96 7.00 7.23 -2.73
N ILE A 97 6.00 6.83 -1.93
CA ILE A 97 6.23 6.29 -0.58
C ILE A 97 6.94 4.94 -0.64
N LEU A 98 6.52 4.04 -1.52
CA LEU A 98 7.17 2.73 -1.68
C LEU A 98 8.61 2.86 -2.19
N MET A 99 8.84 3.74 -3.18
CA MET A 99 10.18 4.04 -3.70
C MET A 99 11.08 4.62 -2.60
N TYR A 100 10.58 5.56 -1.79
CA TYR A 100 11.32 6.12 -0.65
C TYR A 100 11.59 5.07 0.45
N PHE A 101 10.67 4.12 0.65
CA PHE A 101 10.93 2.97 1.52
C PHE A 101 12.12 2.14 1.00
N HIS A 102 12.17 1.80 -0.29
CA HIS A 102 13.34 1.13 -0.88
C HIS A 102 14.63 1.96 -0.75
N TYR A 103 14.54 3.29 -0.92
CA TYR A 103 15.69 4.19 -0.75
C TYR A 103 16.26 4.09 0.66
N THR A 104 15.43 4.36 1.67
CA THR A 104 15.84 4.38 3.08
C THR A 104 16.34 3.02 3.54
N ARG A 105 15.67 1.93 3.14
CA ARG A 105 16.09 0.56 3.45
C ARG A 105 17.48 0.24 2.92
N ASN A 106 17.76 0.56 1.66
CA ASN A 106 19.05 0.27 1.04
C ASN A 106 20.16 1.20 1.57
N ARG A 107 19.83 2.47 1.89
CA ARG A 107 20.77 3.39 2.54
C ARG A 107 21.23 2.87 3.89
N LEU A 108 20.31 2.36 4.70
CA LEU A 108 20.61 1.78 6.02
C LEU A 108 21.41 0.48 5.94
N ARG A 109 21.23 -0.32 4.87
CA ARG A 109 21.97 -1.56 4.64
C ARG A 109 23.34 -1.35 3.99
N GLY A 110 23.70 -0.12 3.65
CA GLY A 110 24.94 0.20 2.93
C GLY A 110 24.98 -0.36 1.50
N SER A 111 23.84 -0.74 0.94
CA SER A 111 23.75 -1.31 -0.42
C SER A 111 23.57 -0.26 -1.51
N LEU A 112 23.36 1.01 -1.15
CA LEU A 112 23.43 2.10 -2.10
C LEU A 112 24.89 2.51 -2.28
N VAL A 113 25.31 2.66 -3.55
CA VAL A 113 26.62 3.25 -3.87
C VAL A 113 26.67 4.65 -3.26
N SER A 114 27.58 4.87 -2.32
CA SER A 114 27.71 6.17 -1.65
C SER A 114 28.07 7.26 -2.68
N LEU A 115 27.63 8.49 -2.42
CA LEU A 115 27.92 9.61 -3.33
C LEU A 115 29.44 9.80 -3.51
N GLU A 116 30.21 9.58 -2.44
CA GLU A 116 31.69 9.65 -2.46
C GLU A 116 32.33 8.50 -3.27
N GLU A 117 31.81 7.27 -3.19
CA GLU A 117 32.28 6.15 -4.02
C GLU A 117 32.00 6.38 -5.51
N ARG A 118 30.94 7.11 -5.87
CA ARG A 118 30.64 7.48 -7.28
C ARG A 118 31.65 8.46 -7.86
N GLU A 119 32.22 9.33 -7.04
CA GLU A 119 33.27 10.24 -7.47
C GLU A 119 34.61 9.51 -7.65
N ASN A 120 34.89 8.52 -6.80
CA ASN A 120 36.17 7.79 -6.80
C ASN A 120 36.25 6.62 -7.80
N THR A 121 35.12 6.01 -8.19
CA THR A 121 35.07 4.94 -9.21
C THR A 121 35.07 5.45 -10.67
N THR A 122 35.33 6.75 -10.88
CA THR A 122 35.40 7.39 -12.20
C THR A 122 36.46 6.77 -13.14
N SER A 123 37.38 5.98 -12.58
CA SER A 123 38.44 5.27 -13.30
C SER A 123 38.05 3.80 -13.53
N ALA A 124 37.74 3.42 -14.77
CA ALA A 124 37.76 2.03 -15.33
C ALA A 124 36.48 1.20 -15.63
N VAL A 125 35.28 1.75 -15.91
CA VAL A 125 34.14 0.95 -16.48
C VAL A 125 33.43 1.64 -17.68
N ASN A 126 32.70 0.90 -18.52
CA ASN A 126 32.02 1.31 -19.76
C ASN A 126 31.17 2.61 -19.67
N PHE A 127 31.29 3.47 -20.69
CA PHE A 127 30.76 4.85 -20.75
C PHE A 127 29.22 4.97 -20.63
N GLU A 128 28.47 3.96 -21.08
CA GLU A 128 27.00 3.95 -21.04
C GLU A 128 26.46 3.51 -19.66
N TYR A 129 27.22 2.71 -18.92
CA TYR A 129 26.94 2.35 -17.52
C TYR A 129 27.32 3.52 -16.58
N LYS A 130 28.41 4.23 -16.90
CA LYS A 130 28.92 5.43 -16.18
C LYS A 130 27.92 6.58 -16.12
N THR A 131 27.19 6.86 -17.20
CA THR A 131 26.24 7.99 -17.24
C THR A 131 24.96 7.73 -16.46
N ARG A 132 24.56 6.46 -16.30
CA ARG A 132 23.37 6.08 -15.52
C ARG A 132 23.62 6.09 -14.00
N GLN A 133 24.78 5.61 -13.54
CA GLN A 133 25.11 5.60 -12.10
C GLN A 133 25.30 7.00 -11.50
N LYS A 134 25.84 7.96 -12.27
CA LYS A 134 26.02 9.34 -11.77
C LYS A 134 24.69 10.11 -11.66
N THR A 135 23.57 9.57 -12.15
CA THR A 135 22.31 10.31 -12.27
C THR A 135 21.07 9.56 -11.74
N SER A 136 21.27 8.52 -10.94
CA SER A 136 20.23 7.69 -10.32
C SER A 136 20.60 7.38 -8.87
N LEU A 137 19.64 7.35 -7.94
CA LEU A 137 19.84 6.86 -6.57
C LEU A 137 20.04 5.35 -6.51
N TYR A 138 19.45 4.62 -7.46
CA TYR A 138 19.45 3.17 -7.49
C TYR A 138 20.39 2.67 -8.58
N ASP A 139 21.17 1.62 -8.28
CA ASP A 139 21.80 0.85 -9.35
C ASP A 139 20.72 0.12 -10.19
N PRO A 140 21.07 -0.37 -11.39
CA PRO A 140 20.11 -1.00 -12.28
C PRO A 140 19.39 -2.22 -11.70
N GLU A 141 20.05 -3.03 -10.86
CA GLU A 141 19.48 -4.26 -10.30
C GLU A 141 18.45 -3.91 -9.22
N LEU A 142 18.82 -3.04 -8.27
CA LEU A 142 17.92 -2.53 -7.25
C LEU A 142 16.72 -1.81 -7.86
N TYR A 143 16.93 -1.05 -8.95
CA TYR A 143 15.83 -0.38 -9.65
C TYR A 143 14.82 -1.39 -10.22
N ILE A 144 15.27 -2.48 -10.83
CA ILE A 144 14.37 -3.51 -11.39
C ILE A 144 13.61 -4.24 -10.29
N ILE A 145 14.27 -4.59 -9.18
CA ILE A 145 13.61 -5.21 -8.03
C ILE A 145 12.53 -4.27 -7.50
N MET A 146 12.86 -2.99 -7.25
CA MET A 146 11.91 -1.99 -6.79
C MET A 146 10.73 -1.82 -7.76
N LEU A 147 10.98 -1.70 -9.06
CA LEU A 147 9.95 -1.57 -10.10
C LEU A 147 8.99 -2.77 -10.08
N ARG A 148 9.53 -3.99 -10.04
CA ARG A 148 8.74 -5.23 -10.01
C ARG A 148 7.89 -5.32 -8.74
N THR A 149 8.48 -5.04 -7.59
CA THR A 149 7.80 -5.05 -6.29
C THR A 149 6.64 -4.06 -6.28
N ILE A 150 6.88 -2.82 -6.68
CA ILE A 150 5.84 -1.78 -6.72
C ILE A 150 4.75 -2.13 -7.74
N TYR A 151 5.13 -2.63 -8.92
CA TYR A 151 4.18 -3.13 -9.92
C TYR A 151 3.23 -4.17 -9.32
N ASN A 152 3.78 -5.22 -8.68
CA ASN A 152 3.00 -6.32 -8.13
C ASN A 152 2.11 -5.87 -6.96
N ILE A 153 2.58 -4.95 -6.11
CA ILE A 153 1.76 -4.35 -5.07
C ILE A 153 0.57 -3.59 -5.67
N LEU A 154 0.82 -2.74 -6.67
CA LEU A 154 -0.24 -1.98 -7.33
C LEU A 154 -1.20 -2.89 -8.11
N LEU A 155 -0.70 -3.91 -8.79
CA LEU A 155 -1.51 -4.88 -9.51
C LEU A 155 -2.48 -5.60 -8.56
N ASN A 156 -2.03 -5.99 -7.37
CA ASN A 156 -2.84 -6.74 -6.43
C ASN A 156 -3.74 -5.89 -5.53
N LYS A 157 -3.33 -4.65 -5.21
CA LYS A 157 -3.99 -3.84 -4.17
C LYS A 157 -4.64 -2.56 -4.67
N TYR A 158 -4.16 -2.01 -5.79
CA TYR A 158 -4.63 -0.71 -6.28
C TYR A 158 -5.46 -0.87 -7.55
N THR A 159 -4.92 -1.56 -8.55
CA THR A 159 -5.54 -1.80 -9.86
C THR A 159 -6.96 -2.36 -9.76
N PRO A 160 -7.27 -3.36 -8.90
CA PRO A 160 -8.62 -3.91 -8.81
C PRO A 160 -9.66 -2.89 -8.31
N LEU A 161 -9.25 -1.88 -7.54
CA LEU A 161 -10.16 -0.83 -7.07
C LEU A 161 -10.52 0.16 -8.19
N ILE A 162 -9.61 0.39 -9.12
CA ILE A 162 -9.74 1.41 -10.18
C ILE A 162 -10.12 0.81 -11.54
N ALA A 163 -10.06 -0.52 -11.67
CA ALA A 163 -10.48 -1.25 -12.86
C ALA A 163 -11.99 -1.08 -13.11
N ASP A 164 -12.42 -1.36 -14.35
CA ASP A 164 -13.82 -1.32 -14.79
C ASP A 164 -14.55 -0.05 -14.33
N GLU A 165 -13.95 1.11 -14.59
CA GLU A 165 -14.50 2.42 -14.21
C GLU A 165 -14.81 2.52 -12.70
N PHE A 166 -13.89 2.02 -11.86
CA PHE A 166 -14.01 2.04 -10.40
C PHE A 166 -15.17 1.19 -9.85
N LYS A 167 -15.64 0.17 -10.58
CA LYS A 167 -16.78 -0.68 -10.17
C LYS A 167 -16.65 -1.25 -8.76
N LEU A 168 -15.49 -1.83 -8.42
CA LEU A 168 -15.26 -2.41 -7.09
C LEU A 168 -15.19 -1.32 -6.00
N TYR A 169 -14.53 -0.19 -6.31
CA TYR A 169 -14.48 0.94 -5.40
C TYR A 169 -15.87 1.50 -5.10
N ILE A 170 -16.72 1.69 -6.12
CA ILE A 170 -18.10 2.18 -5.96
C ILE A 170 -18.91 1.19 -5.12
N HIS A 171 -18.73 -0.12 -5.36
CA HIS A 171 -19.37 -1.16 -4.55
C HIS A 171 -19.00 -1.04 -3.07
N TYR A 172 -17.72 -0.98 -2.74
CA TYR A 172 -17.27 -0.81 -1.35
C TYR A 172 -17.67 0.54 -0.74
N ASN A 173 -17.67 1.62 -1.53
CA ASN A 173 -18.16 2.92 -1.09
C ASN A 173 -19.65 2.88 -0.71
N ASN A 174 -20.46 2.09 -1.44
CA ASN A 174 -21.86 1.88 -1.09
C ASN A 174 -22.03 1.10 0.23
N VAL A 175 -21.12 0.17 0.53
CA VAL A 175 -21.11 -0.53 1.83
C VAL A 175 -20.73 0.44 2.95
N PHE A 176 -19.69 1.25 2.75
CA PHE A 176 -19.30 2.35 3.64
C PHE A 176 -20.48 3.26 3.95
N LEU A 177 -21.19 3.79 2.94
CA LEU A 177 -22.35 4.67 3.13
C LEU A 177 -23.44 4.03 4.02
N LYS A 178 -23.72 2.73 3.82
CA LYS A 178 -24.68 1.99 4.64
C LYS A 178 -24.21 1.83 6.09
N LEU A 179 -22.95 1.48 6.31
CA LEU A 179 -22.36 1.38 7.66
C LEU A 179 -22.41 2.72 8.38
N MET A 180 -22.00 3.80 7.73
CA MET A 180 -22.04 5.14 8.32
C MET A 180 -23.47 5.56 8.68
N LYS A 181 -24.45 5.24 7.84
CA LYS A 181 -25.87 5.48 8.14
C LYS A 181 -26.33 4.70 9.37
N LYS A 182 -25.98 3.41 9.51
CA LYS A 182 -26.28 2.60 10.71
C LYS A 182 -25.64 3.20 11.97
N ARG A 183 -24.50 3.87 11.84
CA ARG A 183 -23.79 4.59 12.92
C ARG A 183 -24.30 6.02 13.15
N GLY A 184 -25.43 6.41 12.56
CA GLY A 184 -26.03 7.73 12.73
C GLY A 184 -25.31 8.86 11.98
N LYS A 185 -24.33 8.55 11.13
CA LYS A 185 -23.58 9.53 10.33
C LYS A 185 -24.22 9.67 8.95
N LYS A 186 -24.63 10.88 8.60
CA LYS A 186 -25.23 11.19 7.28
C LYS A 186 -24.14 11.65 6.31
N VAL A 187 -23.71 10.75 5.43
CA VAL A 187 -22.77 11.04 4.34
C VAL A 187 -23.53 10.93 3.02
N SER A 188 -23.51 12.00 2.20
CA SER A 188 -24.11 11.94 0.86
C SER A 188 -23.19 11.17 -0.09
N SER A 189 -23.75 10.62 -1.16
CA SER A 189 -22.97 9.92 -2.20
C SER A 189 -21.89 10.83 -2.81
N THR A 190 -22.23 12.09 -3.11
CA THR A 190 -21.25 13.06 -3.62
C THR A 190 -20.15 13.35 -2.59
N LYS A 191 -20.49 13.48 -1.31
CA LYS A 191 -19.49 13.71 -0.25
C LYS A 191 -18.58 12.50 -0.08
N SER A 192 -19.08 11.28 -0.19
CA SER A 192 -18.23 10.09 -0.03
C SER A 192 -17.18 9.94 -1.12
N MET A 193 -17.43 10.49 -2.32
CA MET A 193 -16.42 10.54 -3.38
C MET A 193 -15.23 11.45 -3.03
N VAL A 194 -15.38 12.42 -2.13
CA VAL A 194 -14.25 13.25 -1.68
C VAL A 194 -13.20 12.40 -0.95
N TYR A 195 -13.62 11.33 -0.27
CA TYR A 195 -12.72 10.43 0.46
C TYR A 195 -11.85 9.56 -0.44
N THR A 196 -12.06 9.56 -1.77
CA THR A 196 -11.11 9.00 -2.75
C THR A 196 -9.71 9.57 -2.56
N ASN A 197 -9.61 10.86 -2.19
CA ASN A 197 -8.34 11.53 -1.89
C ASN A 197 -7.59 10.92 -0.70
N SER A 198 -8.28 10.22 0.19
CA SER A 198 -7.69 9.50 1.31
C SER A 198 -7.50 8.02 0.99
N THR A 199 -8.52 7.35 0.44
CA THR A 199 -8.48 5.91 0.18
C THR A 199 -7.54 5.54 -0.96
N LEU A 200 -7.51 6.29 -2.06
CA LEU A 200 -6.63 6.03 -3.22
C LEU A 200 -5.22 6.59 -3.06
N THR A 201 -4.93 7.23 -1.93
CA THR A 201 -3.57 7.65 -1.53
C THR A 201 -3.09 6.88 -0.29
N TRP A 202 -3.82 5.83 0.10
CA TRP A 202 -3.58 5.02 1.30
C TRP A 202 -3.34 5.86 2.55
N PHE A 203 -4.16 6.90 2.70
CA PHE A 203 -4.22 7.81 3.84
C PHE A 203 -2.94 8.59 4.12
N ASN A 204 -1.94 8.58 3.22
CA ASN A 204 -0.67 9.25 3.50
C ASN A 204 -0.84 10.76 3.81
N ARG A 205 -1.80 11.41 3.12
CA ARG A 205 -2.17 12.81 3.35
C ARG A 205 -2.77 13.07 4.75
N SER A 206 -3.35 12.04 5.35
CA SER A 206 -4.02 12.09 6.66
C SER A 206 -3.10 11.72 7.82
N LEU A 207 -1.83 11.41 7.57
CA LEU A 207 -0.85 11.01 8.59
C LEU A 207 0.22 12.09 8.78
N ASP A 208 0.93 12.07 9.91
CA ASP A 208 1.90 13.11 10.30
C ASP A 208 3.36 12.70 10.16
N ASN A 209 3.66 11.40 10.12
CA ASN A 209 5.01 10.90 10.11
C ASN A 209 5.15 9.64 9.24
N MET A 210 6.38 9.35 8.81
CA MET A 210 6.67 8.25 7.91
C MET A 210 6.47 6.87 8.54
N GLU A 211 6.67 6.75 9.86
CA GLU A 211 6.46 5.48 10.57
C GLU A 211 5.00 5.05 10.49
N ASP A 212 4.07 5.97 10.77
CA ASP A 212 2.64 5.71 10.69
C ASP A 212 2.18 5.47 9.24
N ILE A 213 2.75 6.19 8.27
CA ILE A 213 2.53 5.92 6.84
C ILE A 213 2.93 4.49 6.50
N TYR A 214 4.12 4.05 6.90
CA TYR A 214 4.59 2.69 6.64
C TYR A 214 3.72 1.63 7.34
N ARG A 215 3.22 1.91 8.55
CA ARG A 215 2.29 1.01 9.26
C ARG A 215 0.96 0.86 8.52
N ILE A 216 0.34 1.94 8.07
CA ILE A 216 -0.88 1.87 7.25
C ILE A 216 -0.63 1.12 5.93
N PHE A 217 0.48 1.40 5.25
CA PHE A 217 0.85 0.72 4.02
C PHE A 217 1.02 -0.79 4.25
N ALA A 218 1.75 -1.18 5.30
CA ALA A 218 1.94 -2.59 5.65
C ALA A 218 0.60 -3.29 5.89
N MET A 219 -0.32 -2.66 6.63
CA MET A 219 -1.65 -3.22 6.87
C MET A 219 -2.48 -3.34 5.58
N ILE A 220 -2.54 -2.29 4.74
CA ILE A 220 -3.30 -2.34 3.47
C ILE A 220 -2.76 -3.43 2.54
N ILE A 221 -1.43 -3.56 2.42
CA ILE A 221 -0.81 -4.58 1.57
C ILE A 221 -1.06 -6.00 2.13
N SER A 222 -1.15 -6.14 3.46
CA SER A 222 -1.36 -7.44 4.11
C SER A 222 -2.83 -7.88 4.14
N CYS A 223 -3.77 -6.95 4.02
CA CYS A 223 -5.20 -7.22 4.17
C CYS A 223 -5.95 -7.29 2.82
N PRO A 224 -7.20 -7.79 2.79
CA PRO A 224 -8.04 -7.78 1.58
C PRO A 224 -8.34 -6.35 1.08
N LEU A 225 -8.83 -6.23 -0.15
CA LEU A 225 -9.03 -4.95 -0.84
C LEU A 225 -10.00 -3.99 -0.11
N ASN A 226 -11.00 -4.53 0.61
CA ASN A 226 -11.93 -3.73 1.40
C ASN A 226 -11.27 -3.03 2.60
N SER A 227 -10.05 -3.42 3.01
CA SER A 227 -9.35 -2.84 4.16
C SER A 227 -9.18 -1.32 4.08
N VAL A 228 -8.99 -0.75 2.88
CA VAL A 228 -8.94 0.71 2.71
C VAL A 228 -10.25 1.38 3.15
N PHE A 229 -11.40 0.72 2.96
CA PHE A 229 -12.68 1.22 3.45
C PHE A 229 -12.86 0.97 4.94
N LEU A 230 -12.32 -0.12 5.49
CA LEU A 230 -12.31 -0.35 6.95
C LEU A 230 -11.53 0.74 7.68
N PHE A 231 -10.38 1.16 7.14
CA PHE A 231 -9.64 2.32 7.64
C PHE A 231 -10.45 3.63 7.51
N LEU A 232 -11.14 3.84 6.39
CA LEU A 232 -12.02 5.00 6.23
C LEU A 232 -13.15 5.02 7.25
N ILE A 233 -13.75 3.87 7.57
CA ILE A 233 -14.81 3.75 8.58
C ILE A 233 -14.25 4.04 9.97
N HIS A 234 -13.13 3.43 10.31
CA HIS A 234 -12.50 3.55 11.62
C HIS A 234 -12.06 4.99 11.90
N TYR A 235 -11.39 5.63 10.95
CA TYR A 235 -10.87 7.00 11.06
C TYR A 235 -11.77 8.04 10.40
N PHE A 236 -13.08 7.74 10.27
CA PHE A 236 -14.01 8.61 9.57
C PHE A 236 -14.04 10.02 10.16
N ASP A 237 -14.11 10.13 11.49
CA ASP A 237 -14.22 11.43 12.15
C ASP A 237 -12.94 12.25 12.01
N GLU A 238 -11.76 11.64 12.05
CA GLU A 238 -10.50 12.32 11.77
C GLU A 238 -10.48 12.84 10.32
N ILE A 239 -10.79 11.97 9.35
CA ILE A 239 -10.73 12.31 7.93
C ILE A 239 -11.77 13.38 7.58
N ASP A 240 -13.01 13.25 8.05
CA ASP A 240 -14.09 14.20 7.73
C ASP A 240 -13.82 15.59 8.32
N ASN A 241 -13.20 15.63 9.50
CA ASN A 241 -12.82 16.88 10.16
C ASN A 241 -11.42 17.38 9.74
N LYS A 242 -10.79 16.77 8.73
CA LYS A 242 -9.43 17.10 8.25
C LYS A 242 -8.37 17.06 9.36
N LYS A 243 -8.57 16.23 10.37
CA LYS A 243 -7.62 15.96 11.44
C LYS A 243 -6.69 14.83 11.02
N LYS A 244 -5.50 14.85 11.61
CA LYS A 244 -4.49 13.83 11.38
C LYS A 244 -4.82 12.56 12.17
N ILE A 245 -4.66 11.42 11.50
CA ILE A 245 -4.82 10.09 12.07
C ILE A 245 -3.64 9.85 13.00
N LYS A 246 -3.93 9.39 14.22
CA LYS A 246 -2.93 8.97 15.20
C LYS A 246 -2.99 7.45 15.37
N LEU A 247 -1.90 6.74 15.05
CA LEU A 247 -1.84 5.28 15.19
C LEU A 247 -1.30 4.86 16.56
N ASN A 248 -1.91 5.37 17.63
CA ASN A 248 -1.54 5.03 19.01
C ASN A 248 -2.31 3.81 19.56
N GLU A 249 -3.17 3.20 18.75
CA GLU A 249 -4.05 2.12 19.19
C GLU A 249 -3.37 0.75 19.04
N ALA A 250 -3.01 0.13 20.17
CA ALA A 250 -2.42 -1.22 20.19
C ALA A 250 -3.30 -2.30 19.54
N GLN A 251 -4.62 -2.07 19.47
CA GLN A 251 -5.65 -3.01 19.03
C GLN A 251 -6.30 -2.65 17.69
N ILE A 252 -5.67 -1.81 16.86
CA ILE A 252 -6.24 -1.39 15.57
C ILE A 252 -6.63 -2.59 14.69
N ILE A 253 -5.82 -3.67 14.65
CA ILE A 253 -6.14 -4.88 13.88
C ILE A 253 -7.43 -5.54 14.38
N THR A 254 -7.61 -5.68 15.70
CA THR A 254 -8.84 -6.25 16.27
C THR A 254 -10.06 -5.45 15.85
N LYS A 255 -9.98 -4.10 15.94
CA LYS A 255 -11.08 -3.23 15.50
C LYS A 255 -11.36 -3.38 14.00
N LEU A 256 -10.34 -3.52 13.16
CA LEU A 256 -10.52 -3.75 11.72
C LEU A 256 -11.18 -5.10 11.44
N ILE A 257 -10.86 -6.15 12.20
CA ILE A 257 -11.52 -7.46 12.09
C ILE A 257 -13.01 -7.36 12.44
N ASP A 258 -13.34 -6.66 13.53
CA ASP A 258 -14.74 -6.44 13.93
C ASP A 258 -15.51 -5.66 12.84
N LEU A 259 -14.88 -4.61 12.29
CA LEU A 259 -15.42 -3.84 11.18
C LEU A 259 -15.59 -4.67 9.91
N GLU A 260 -14.66 -5.58 9.62
CA GLU A 260 -14.77 -6.47 8.47
C GLU A 260 -15.99 -7.38 8.58
N GLN A 261 -16.28 -7.93 9.76
CA GLN A 261 -17.47 -8.74 9.99
C GLN A 261 -18.75 -7.92 9.75
N GLU A 262 -18.79 -6.67 10.21
CA GLU A 262 -19.90 -5.76 9.90
C GLU A 262 -20.01 -5.48 8.39
N PHE A 263 -18.88 -5.27 7.72
CA PHE A 263 -18.80 -5.01 6.29
C PHE A 263 -19.38 -6.17 5.48
N ILE A 264 -18.94 -7.40 5.77
CA ILE A 264 -19.42 -8.63 5.12
C ILE A 264 -20.93 -8.79 5.32
N ARG A 265 -21.45 -8.57 6.54
CA ARG A 265 -22.91 -8.66 6.78
C ARG A 265 -23.70 -7.70 5.89
N ILE A 266 -23.21 -6.47 5.68
CA ILE A 266 -23.87 -5.51 4.78
C ILE A 266 -23.76 -5.90 3.30
N GLU A 267 -22.66 -6.54 2.90
CA GLU A 267 -22.54 -7.13 1.57
C GLU A 267 -23.55 -8.26 1.37
N GLU A 268 -23.67 -9.18 2.32
CA GLU A 268 -24.60 -10.31 2.26
C GLU A 268 -26.08 -9.88 2.31
N GLU A 269 -26.42 -8.81 3.06
CA GLU A 269 -27.75 -8.19 3.06
C GLU A 269 -28.19 -7.73 1.66
N LYS A 270 -27.26 -7.51 0.72
CA LYS A 270 -27.58 -7.18 -0.69
C LYS A 270 -27.83 -8.42 -1.57
N GLU A 271 -27.41 -9.62 -1.17
CA GLU A 271 -27.30 -10.80 -2.06
C GLU A 271 -28.41 -11.87 -1.92
N LYS A 272 -29.50 -11.67 -1.15
CA LYS A 272 -30.62 -12.65 -1.08
C LYS A 272 -32.01 -12.05 -1.34
N PRO A 273 -32.85 -12.67 -2.21
CA PRO A 273 -32.50 -13.25 -3.52
C PRO A 273 -33.52 -12.94 -4.65
N SER A 274 -33.04 -12.69 -5.87
CA SER A 274 -33.61 -13.33 -7.07
C SER A 274 -32.71 -14.51 -7.41
N THR A 275 -33.24 -15.73 -7.27
CA THR A 275 -32.68 -17.04 -7.64
C THR A 275 -31.36 -17.08 -8.44
N MET A 276 -30.23 -17.35 -7.79
CA MET A 276 -29.28 -18.37 -8.26
C MET A 276 -28.37 -18.83 -7.10
N LYS A 277 -28.43 -20.13 -6.77
CA LYS A 277 -27.52 -20.80 -5.83
C LYS A 277 -26.16 -20.98 -6.50
N LYS A 278 -25.08 -20.45 -5.91
CA LYS A 278 -23.69 -20.97 -5.81
C LYS A 278 -22.67 -19.82 -5.72
N SER A 279 -22.41 -19.30 -4.51
CA SER A 279 -21.18 -18.55 -4.21
C SER A 279 -20.78 -18.62 -2.71
N LEU A 280 -21.26 -19.64 -1.99
CA LEU A 280 -20.97 -19.87 -0.56
C LEU A 280 -19.55 -20.42 -0.31
N ALA A 281 -18.56 -19.99 -1.09
CA ALA A 281 -17.15 -20.35 -0.93
C ALA A 281 -16.27 -19.16 -0.51
N PHE A 282 -16.78 -17.92 -0.55
CA PHE A 282 -15.99 -16.72 -0.21
C PHE A 282 -15.99 -16.37 1.29
N ALA A 283 -17.05 -16.67 2.04
CA ALA A 283 -17.19 -16.22 3.44
C ALA A 283 -16.28 -16.97 4.45
N PHE A 284 -15.82 -18.18 4.14
CA PHE A 284 -14.90 -18.94 5.02
C PHE A 284 -13.43 -18.79 4.66
N ALA A 285 -13.10 -18.20 3.50
CA ALA A 285 -11.71 -18.03 3.06
C ALA A 285 -11.07 -16.74 3.65
N THR A 286 -11.84 -15.68 3.88
CA THR A 286 -11.26 -14.34 4.15
C THR A 286 -10.77 -14.14 5.58
N GLY A 287 -11.48 -14.66 6.58
CA GLY A 287 -10.99 -14.71 7.97
C GLY A 287 -9.70 -15.55 8.09
N ALA A 288 -9.56 -16.58 7.25
CA ALA A 288 -8.36 -17.40 7.15
C ALA A 288 -7.23 -16.72 6.35
N VAL A 289 -7.48 -15.72 5.50
CA VAL A 289 -6.42 -14.97 4.79
C VAL A 289 -5.76 -13.94 5.70
N ILE A 290 -6.53 -13.20 6.50
CA ILE A 290 -5.96 -12.27 7.50
C ILE A 290 -5.24 -13.08 8.57
N THR A 291 -5.85 -14.15 9.08
CA THR A 291 -5.19 -15.04 10.06
C THR A 291 -4.02 -15.82 9.43
N GLY A 292 -4.09 -16.17 8.16
CA GLY A 292 -3.08 -16.93 7.42
C GLY A 292 -1.83 -16.11 7.06
N ALA A 293 -1.99 -14.86 6.63
CA ALA A 293 -0.88 -13.93 6.46
C ALA A 293 -0.18 -13.64 7.81
N ILE A 294 -0.96 -13.58 8.91
CA ILE A 294 -0.45 -13.41 10.28
C ILE A 294 0.25 -14.67 10.80
N LEU A 295 -0.28 -15.87 10.53
CA LEU A 295 0.30 -17.16 10.94
C LEU A 295 1.55 -17.53 10.11
N PHE A 296 1.56 -17.26 8.81
CA PHE A 296 2.74 -17.48 7.95
C PHE A 296 3.95 -16.68 8.44
N ASN A 297 3.73 -15.45 8.92
CA ASN A 297 4.77 -14.60 9.50
C ASN A 297 5.23 -15.07 10.91
N HIS A 298 4.40 -15.85 11.61
CA HIS A 298 4.76 -16.48 12.90
C HIS A 298 5.59 -17.77 12.72
N PHE A 299 5.31 -18.56 11.68
CA PHE A 299 6.03 -19.81 11.41
C PHE A 299 7.43 -19.62 10.79
N ASN A 300 7.66 -18.54 10.03
CA ASN A 300 8.98 -18.23 9.46
C ASN A 300 9.94 -17.50 10.42
N ARG A 301 9.54 -17.28 11.69
CA ARG A 301 10.37 -16.69 12.75
C ARG A 301 10.99 -17.74 13.69
N LYS A 302 10.98 -19.02 13.32
CA LYS A 302 11.70 -20.09 14.02
C LYS A 302 12.85 -20.61 13.18
#